data_AF-A0A7I7MJD5-F1
#
_entry.id   AF-A0A7I7MJD5-F1
#
_cell.length_a   1.000
_cell.length_b   1.000
_cell.length_c   1.000
_cell.angle_alpha   90.00
_cell.angle_beta   90.00
_cell.angle_gamma   90.00
#
_symmetry.space_group_name_H-M   'P 1'
#
loop_
_entity.id
_entity.type
_entity.pdbx_description
1 polymer ?
#
loop_
_entity_poly.entity_id
_entity_poly.type
_entity_poly.pdbx_seq_one_letter_code
_entity_poly.pdbx_strand_id
1 'polypeptide(L)' 'MTADQRPHRADYRRAAALFLHRLRGDAEGVNAVLVEASELDRTSALILAVMNVAIWAPGSILPTDSGIAGLKKVIKEYAE' A
#
# COMPACT_ATOMS: atom_id res chain seq x y z
N MET A 1 -4.52 22.44 -8.00
CA MET A 1 -3.10 22.12 -7.75
C MET A 1 -3.09 20.74 -7.12
N THR A 2 -2.62 19.72 -7.82
CA THR A 2 -2.61 18.33 -7.33
C THR A 2 -1.65 18.21 -6.15
N ALA A 3 -2.06 17.53 -5.07
CA ALA A 3 -1.21 17.38 -3.90
C ALA A 3 0.08 16.58 -4.23
N ASP A 4 1.20 16.92 -3.61
CA ASP A 4 2.48 16.20 -3.78
C ASP A 4 2.34 14.74 -3.33
N GLN A 5 2.26 13.78 -4.27
CA GLN A 5 1.99 12.37 -3.99
C GLN A 5 3.17 11.56 -3.41
N ARG A 6 4.29 12.20 -3.07
CA ARG A 6 5.37 11.49 -2.37
C ARG A 6 4.89 11.09 -0.96
N PRO A 7 5.01 9.80 -0.56
CA PRO A 7 4.60 9.38 0.77
C PRO A 7 5.41 10.08 1.85
N HIS A 8 4.73 10.59 2.87
CA HIS A 8 5.33 11.15 4.07
C HIS A 8 4.79 10.45 5.32
N ARG A 9 5.29 10.84 6.49
CA ARG A 9 4.98 10.19 7.78
C ARG A 9 3.49 9.89 8.02
N ALA A 10 2.58 10.80 7.65
CA ALA A 10 1.15 10.58 7.87
C ALA A 10 0.57 9.45 7.00
N ASP A 11 1.06 9.29 5.76
CA ASP A 11 0.59 8.22 4.86
C ASP A 11 1.11 6.86 5.32
N TYR A 12 2.34 6.80 5.85
CA TYR A 12 2.86 5.58 6.49
C TYR A 12 2.06 5.19 7.74
N ARG A 13 1.59 6.16 8.53
CA ARG A 13 0.70 5.89 9.67
C ARG A 13 -0.65 5.33 9.20
N ARG A 14 -1.23 5.91 8.15
CA ARG A 14 -2.46 5.40 7.52
C ARG A 14 -2.27 4.02 6.94
N ALA A 15 -1.17 3.78 6.22
CA ALA A 15 -0.83 2.48 5.67
C ALA A 15 -0.70 1.40 6.75
N ALA A 16 -0.06 1.72 7.88
CA ALA A 16 0.02 0.82 9.02
C ALA A 16 -1.36 0.53 9.62
N ALA A 17 -2.21 1.56 9.79
CA ALA A 17 -3.58 1.36 10.27
C ALA A 17 -4.41 0.49 9.32
N LEU A 18 -4.37 0.78 8.01
CA LEU A 18 -5.02 -0.01 6.96
C LEU A 18 -4.57 -1.47 7.01
N PHE A 19 -3.27 -1.71 7.14
CA PHE A 19 -2.71 -3.06 7.24
C PHE A 19 -3.22 -3.80 8.48
N LEU A 20 -3.28 -3.14 9.64
CA LEU A 20 -3.81 -3.71 10.87
C LEU A 20 -5.31 -4.04 10.76
N HIS A 21 -6.12 -3.15 10.18
CA HIS A 21 -7.54 -3.43 9.91
C HIS A 21 -7.68 -4.64 8.96
N ARG A 22 -6.89 -4.68 7.89
CA ARG A 22 -6.86 -5.81 6.94
C ARG A 22 -6.49 -7.15 7.60
N LEU A 23 -5.52 -7.15 8.52
CA LEU A 23 -5.13 -8.36 9.26
C LEU A 23 -6.23 -8.85 10.21
N ARG A 24 -7.05 -7.92 10.74
CA ARG A 24 -8.18 -8.24 11.63
C ARG A 24 -9.46 -8.62 10.88
N GLY A 25 -9.46 -8.55 9.55
CA GLY A 25 -10.68 -8.73 8.74
C GLY A 25 -11.67 -7.56 8.88
N ASP A 26 -11.21 -6.41 9.35
CA ASP A 26 -12.02 -5.22 9.61
C ASP A 26 -12.17 -4.39 8.33
N ALA A 27 -13.21 -4.69 7.55
CA ALA A 27 -13.48 -4.02 6.28
C ALA A 27 -13.90 -2.55 6.46
N GLU A 28 -14.61 -2.23 7.55
CA GLU A 28 -15.03 -0.85 7.83
C GLU A 28 -13.81 0.03 8.13
N GLY A 29 -12.87 -0.46 8.95
CA GLY A 29 -11.63 0.25 9.23
C GLY A 29 -10.75 0.44 7.97
N VAL A 30 -10.69 -0.55 7.08
CA VAL A 30 -10.02 -0.39 5.77
C VAL A 30 -10.67 0.72 4.96
N ASN A 31 -12.00 0.71 4.83
CA ASN A 31 -12.73 1.71 4.08
C ASN A 31 -12.58 3.11 4.66
N ALA A 32 -12.60 3.25 5.99
CA ALA A 32 -12.40 4.53 6.66
C ALA A 32 -11.05 5.16 6.30
N VAL A 33 -9.97 4.37 6.27
CA VAL A 33 -8.64 4.88 5.89
C VAL A 33 -8.57 5.26 4.40
N LEU A 34 -9.23 4.49 3.53
CA LEU A 34 -9.31 4.81 2.09
C LEU A 34 -10.09 6.09 1.83
N VAL A 35 -11.22 6.29 2.52
CA VAL A 35 -12.01 7.52 2.45
C VAL A 35 -11.19 8.71 2.94
N GLU A 36 -10.53 8.60 4.10
CA GLU A 36 -9.67 9.67 4.62
C GLU A 36 -8.58 10.07 3.61
N ALA A 37 -7.89 9.09 3.00
CA ALA A 37 -6.88 9.38 2.01
C ALA A 37 -7.44 10.01 0.73
N SER A 38 -8.66 9.61 0.32
CA SER A 38 -9.36 10.20 -0.81
C SER A 38 -9.75 11.66 -0.54
N GLU A 39 -10.31 11.95 0.63
CA GLU A 39 -10.72 13.30 1.04
C GLU A 39 -9.53 14.27 1.12
N LEU A 40 -8.34 13.74 1.43
CA LEU A 40 -7.10 14.51 1.50
C LEU A 40 -6.38 14.65 0.14
N ASP A 41 -6.90 14.07 -0.94
CA ASP A 41 -6.20 13.95 -2.23
C ASP A 41 -4.83 13.26 -2.09
N ARG A 42 -4.76 12.20 -1.26
CA ARG A 42 -3.54 11.46 -0.89
C ARG A 42 -3.56 9.99 -1.29
N THR A 43 -4.54 9.54 -2.08
CA THR A 43 -4.74 8.12 -2.40
C THR A 43 -3.48 7.46 -2.98
N SER A 44 -2.79 8.11 -3.92
CA SER A 44 -1.57 7.55 -4.53
C SER A 44 -0.44 7.43 -3.50
N ALA A 45 -0.27 8.42 -2.62
CA ALA A 45 0.70 8.36 -1.54
C ALA A 45 0.38 7.25 -0.52
N LEU A 46 -0.90 7.01 -0.21
CA LEU A 46 -1.32 5.90 0.64
C LEU A 46 -0.95 4.56 0.00
N ILE A 47 -1.25 4.35 -1.29
CA ILE A 47 -0.95 3.10 -2.00
C ILE A 47 0.55 2.81 -1.95
N LEU A 48 1.39 3.80 -2.26
CA LEU A 48 2.85 3.66 -2.21
C LEU A 48 3.35 3.34 -0.80
N ALA A 49 2.78 3.98 0.23
CA ALA A 49 3.11 3.68 1.62
C ALA A 49 2.70 2.25 2.02
N VAL A 50 1.51 1.79 1.60
CA VAL A 50 1.01 0.42 1.84
C VAL A 50 1.92 -0.61 1.19
N MET A 51 2.33 -0.40 -0.07
CA MET A 51 3.27 -1.30 -0.74
C MET A 51 4.58 -1.43 0.05
N ASN A 52 5.11 -0.31 0.54
CA ASN A 52 6.33 -0.32 1.32
C ASN A 52 6.15 -1.07 2.65
N VAL A 53 5.06 -0.84 3.38
CA VAL A 53 4.72 -1.58 4.60
C VAL A 53 4.58 -3.09 4.32
N ALA A 54 3.90 -3.46 3.24
CA ALA A 54 3.66 -4.86 2.88
C ALA A 54 4.96 -5.62 2.56
N ILE A 55 5.95 -4.97 1.93
CA ILE A 55 7.26 -5.57 1.65
C ILE A 55 7.95 -6.04 2.94
N TRP A 56 7.85 -5.27 4.02
CA TRP A 56 8.50 -5.55 5.31
C TRP A 56 7.64 -6.34 6.29
N ALA A 57 6.41 -6.71 5.93
CA ALA A 57 5.52 -7.44 6.80
C ALA A 57 6.11 -8.84 7.15
N PRO A 58 5.91 -9.35 8.38
CA PRO A 58 6.33 -10.70 8.74
C PRO A 58 5.78 -11.75 7.77
N GLY A 59 6.66 -12.62 7.27
CA GLY A 59 6.29 -13.65 6.28
C GLY A 59 6.24 -13.16 4.83
N SER A 60 6.56 -11.90 4.55
CA SER A 60 6.67 -11.39 3.19
C SER A 60 7.81 -12.07 2.43
N ILE A 61 7.47 -12.68 1.29
CA ILE A 61 8.43 -13.23 0.33
C ILE A 61 8.70 -12.27 -0.83
N LEU A 62 7.99 -11.14 -0.89
CA LEU A 62 8.15 -10.14 -1.95
C LEU A 62 9.58 -9.61 -2.09
N PRO A 63 10.36 -9.33 -1.01
CA PRO A 63 11.72 -8.82 -1.16
C PRO A 63 12.75 -9.89 -1.56
N THR A 64 12.36 -11.15 -1.70
CA THR A 64 13.27 -12.22 -2.15
C THR A 64 13.48 -12.17 -3.67
N ASP A 65 14.59 -12.71 -4.17
CA ASP A 65 14.86 -12.79 -5.61
C ASP A 65 13.72 -13.49 -6.38
N SER A 66 13.16 -14.56 -5.80
CA SER A 66 12.00 -15.26 -6.37
C SER A 66 10.73 -14.40 -6.35
N GLY A 67 10.49 -13.64 -5.27
CA GLY A 67 9.37 -12.71 -5.17
C GLY A 67 9.45 -11.59 -6.20
N ILE A 68 10.64 -10.98 -6.36
CA ILE A 68 10.89 -9.95 -7.37
C ILE A 68 10.77 -10.51 -8.79
N ALA A 69 11.26 -11.73 -9.05
CA ALA A 69 11.08 -12.40 -10.34
C ALA A 69 9.59 -12.62 -10.66
N GLY A 70 8.79 -13.03 -9.66
CA GLY A 70 7.34 -13.14 -9.78
C GLY A 70 6.67 -11.82 -10.14
N LEU A 71 7.01 -10.73 -9.42
CA LEU A 71 6.54 -9.38 -9.71
C LEU A 71 6.86 -8.94 -11.15
N LYS A 72 8.11 -9.16 -11.60
CA LYS A 72 8.53 -8.85 -12.98
C LYS A 72 7.70 -9.60 -14.02
N LYS A 73 7.34 -10.86 -13.75
CA LYS A 73 6.48 -11.65 -14.65
C LYS A 73 5.09 -11.03 -14.77
N VAL A 74 4.47 -10.66 -13.65
CA VAL A 74 3.15 -9.99 -13.64
C VAL A 74 3.20 -8.66 -14.41
N ILE A 75 4.22 -7.83 -14.17
CA ILE A 75 4.39 -6.57 -14.90
C ILE A 75 4.43 -6.82 -16.40
N LYS A 76 5.21 -7.81 -16.85
CA LYS A 76 5.30 -8.15 -18.27
C LYS A 76 3.96 -8.62 -18.85
N GLU A 77 3.21 -9.42 -18.09
CA GLU A 77 1.92 -9.97 -18.52
C GLU A 77 0.82 -8.91 -18.70
N TYR A 78 0.86 -7.82 -17.93
CA TYR A 78 -0.16 -6.77 -17.96
C TYR A 78 0.31 -5.42 -18.53
N ALA A 79 1.55 -5.32 -19.00
CA ALA A 79 2.09 -4.12 -19.66
C ALA A 79 2.07 -4.21 -21.20
N GLU A 80 1.68 -5.36 -21.75
CA GLU A 80 1.37 -5.59 -23.18
C GLU A 80 -0.14 -5.47 -23.43
#